data_AF-A0A4Z1T563-F1
#
_entry.id   AF-A0A4Z1T563-F1
#
_cell.length_a   1.000
_cell.length_b   1.000
_cell.length_c   1.000
_cell.angle_alpha   90.00
_cell.angle_beta   90.00
_cell.angle_gamma   90.00
#
_symmetry.space_group_name_H-M   'P 1'
#
loop_
_entity.id
_entity.type
_entity.pdbx_description
1 polymer ?
#
loop_
_entity_poly.entity_id
_entity_poly.type
_entity_poly.pdbx_seq_one_letter_code
_entity_poly.pdbx_strand_id
1 'polypeptide(L)'
;MNSHVYYTKEDVALHCTAGDCWISHSGRVFDYTTLIQENEANLVASIARAAGTDISFWFDPQTGDPFVMEDPITGEPVFRHPYGLPLLHCNIPYPKLNMSVPPTIPWWRDGKYQIGLLTKNGRPLEILNTLNESRHRIIVPEEETLAEIASRYSRYNSAALTGYRWKYLGEDLDMAKTLEENGILDERETYLRLNWPECDWYVPCITLIWKDELI
;
A
#
# COMPACT_ATOMS: atom_id res chain seq x y z
N MET A 1 4.26 -4.99 -20.63
CA MET A 1 4.82 -4.13 -19.57
C MET A 1 4.53 -4.82 -18.26
N ASN A 2 5.52 -5.10 -17.42
CA ASN A 2 5.25 -5.56 -16.05
C ASN A 2 4.63 -4.38 -15.31
N SER A 3 3.30 -4.23 -15.35
CA SER A 3 2.64 -3.29 -14.45
C SER A 3 2.74 -3.89 -13.05
N HIS A 4 3.53 -3.25 -12.20
CA HIS A 4 3.49 -3.55 -10.79
C HIS A 4 2.15 -3.07 -10.24
N VAL A 5 1.49 -3.88 -9.43
CA VAL A 5 0.27 -3.45 -8.73
C VAL A 5 0.66 -2.43 -7.66
N TYR A 6 -0.01 -1.29 -7.64
CA TYR A 6 0.18 -0.25 -6.64
C TYR A 6 -0.90 -0.31 -5.58
N TYR A 7 -0.50 -0.06 -4.33
CA TYR A 7 -1.40 -0.02 -3.19
C TYR A 7 -1.27 1.32 -2.49
N THR A 8 -2.40 1.85 -2.01
CA THR A 8 -2.42 3.03 -1.14
C THR A 8 -2.20 2.63 0.31
N LYS A 9 -1.93 3.62 1.17
CA LYS A 9 -1.82 3.37 2.61
C LYS A 9 -3.13 2.85 3.19
N GLU A 10 -4.26 3.31 2.65
CA GLU A 10 -5.59 2.88 3.04
C GLU A 10 -5.85 1.43 2.62
N ASP A 11 -5.36 1.00 1.45
CA ASP A 11 -5.44 -0.41 1.07
C ASP A 11 -4.71 -1.29 2.09
N VAL A 12 -3.47 -0.93 2.44
CA VAL A 12 -2.67 -1.66 3.44
C VAL A 12 -3.37 -1.67 4.80
N ALA A 13 -3.93 -0.54 5.23
CA ALA A 13 -4.60 -0.40 6.53
C ALA A 13 -5.84 -1.29 6.70
N LEU A 14 -6.47 -1.74 5.61
CA LEU A 14 -7.59 -2.69 5.68
C LEU A 14 -7.15 -4.08 6.17
N HIS A 15 -5.90 -4.46 5.92
CA HIS A 15 -5.31 -5.75 6.24
C HIS A 15 -4.47 -5.66 7.53
N CYS A 16 -5.15 -5.39 8.65
CA CYS A 16 -4.53 -5.03 9.94
C CYS A 16 -4.65 -6.10 11.04
N THR A 17 -4.84 -7.38 10.70
CA THR A 17 -5.02 -8.45 11.69
C THR A 17 -3.96 -9.56 11.52
N ALA A 18 -3.76 -10.40 12.55
CA ALA A 18 -2.81 -11.50 12.45
C ALA A 18 -3.19 -12.56 11.40
N GLY A 19 -4.48 -12.70 11.09
CA GLY A 19 -5.00 -13.60 10.06
C GLY A 19 -5.10 -12.99 8.67
N ASP A 20 -4.82 -11.69 8.56
CA ASP A 20 -4.84 -10.91 7.31
C ASP A 20 -3.95 -9.68 7.52
N CYS A 21 -2.65 -9.87 7.31
CA CYS A 21 -1.59 -8.95 7.75
C CYS A 21 -0.81 -8.44 6.54
N TRP A 22 -1.13 -7.22 6.10
CA TRP A 22 -0.28 -6.50 5.14
C TRP A 22 0.54 -5.44 5.84
N ILE A 23 1.77 -5.30 5.38
CA ILE A 23 2.72 -4.32 5.89
C ILE A 23 3.46 -3.70 4.72
N SER A 24 3.68 -2.39 4.79
CA SER A 24 4.56 -1.71 3.84
C SER A 24 5.93 -1.43 4.44
N HIS A 25 6.98 -1.60 3.64
CA HIS A 25 8.31 -1.08 3.96
C HIS A 25 9.12 -0.87 2.69
N SER A 26 10.00 0.13 2.71
CA SER A 26 10.91 0.44 1.60
C SER A 26 10.19 0.62 0.25
N GLY A 27 8.99 1.21 0.27
CA GLY A 27 8.16 1.44 -0.93
C GLY A 27 7.51 0.18 -1.51
N ARG A 28 7.50 -0.93 -0.78
CA ARG A 28 6.92 -2.21 -1.21
C ARG A 28 5.84 -2.64 -0.22
N VAL A 29 4.88 -3.42 -0.69
CA VAL A 29 3.81 -3.99 0.13
C VAL A 29 3.94 -5.50 0.17
N PHE A 30 3.84 -6.06 1.38
CA PHE A 30 4.01 -7.47 1.65
C PHE A 30 2.79 -8.03 2.38
N ASP A 31 2.40 -9.26 2.03
CA ASP A 31 1.46 -10.07 2.77
C ASP A 31 2.21 -11.06 3.65
N TYR A 32 2.19 -10.81 4.97
CA TYR A 32 2.87 -11.63 5.96
C TYR A 32 1.92 -12.59 6.69
N THR A 33 0.71 -12.78 6.19
CA THR A 33 -0.29 -13.67 6.81
C THR A 33 0.25 -15.09 6.99
N THR A 34 0.87 -15.66 5.96
CA THR A 34 1.46 -17.00 6.02
C THR A 34 2.69 -17.05 6.92
N LEU A 35 3.52 -16.00 6.91
CA LEU A 35 4.67 -15.88 7.81
C LEU A 35 4.25 -15.96 9.28
N ILE A 36 3.16 -15.27 9.65
CA ILE A 36 2.64 -15.27 11.03
C ILE A 36 2.11 -16.65 11.41
N GLN A 37 1.41 -17.34 10.49
CA GLN A 37 0.82 -18.66 10.75
C GLN A 37 1.85 -19.78 10.89
N GLU A 38 2.99 -19.67 10.21
CA GLU A 38 4.05 -20.68 10.20
C GLU A 38 5.02 -20.60 11.37
N ASN A 39 5.00 -19.52 12.16
CA ASN A 39 5.99 -19.23 13.19
C ASN A 39 5.38 -19.08 14.59
N GLU A 40 6.21 -19.22 15.63
CA GLU A 40 5.77 -19.06 17.01
C GLU A 40 5.31 -17.62 17.30
N ALA A 41 4.18 -17.49 18.02
CA ALA A 41 3.50 -16.21 18.26
C ALA A 41 4.38 -15.14 18.93
N ASN A 42 5.33 -15.54 19.79
CA ASN A 42 6.28 -14.65 20.45
C ASN A 42 7.27 -13.98 19.47
N LEU A 43 7.68 -14.67 18.38
CA LEU A 43 8.66 -14.16 17.41
C LEU A 43 8.01 -13.25 16.36
N VAL A 44 6.73 -13.48 16.05
CA VAL A 44 5.97 -12.69 15.08
C VAL A 44 5.10 -11.60 15.72
N ALA A 45 5.10 -11.48 17.05
CA ALA A 45 4.30 -10.50 17.77
C ALA A 45 4.58 -9.06 17.34
N SER A 46 5.84 -8.73 17.04
CA SER A 46 6.24 -7.41 16.51
C SER A 46 5.59 -7.12 15.16
N ILE A 47 5.64 -8.10 14.24
CA ILE A 47 5.05 -8.04 12.90
C ILE A 47 3.52 -7.93 13.00
N ALA A 48 2.88 -8.83 13.75
CA ALA A 48 1.43 -8.83 13.93
C ALA A 48 0.90 -7.52 14.55
N ARG A 49 1.67 -6.88 15.44
CA ARG A 49 1.31 -5.58 16.03
C ARG A 49 1.44 -4.42 15.03
N ALA A 50 2.27 -4.58 14.01
CA ALA A 50 2.47 -3.58 12.96
C ALA A 50 1.58 -3.81 11.72
N ALA A 51 0.67 -4.79 11.77
CA ALA A 51 -0.27 -5.07 10.69
C ALA A 51 -1.03 -3.80 10.26
N GLY A 52 -1.14 -3.58 8.95
CA GLY A 52 -1.78 -2.42 8.34
C GLY A 52 -0.97 -1.12 8.39
N THR A 53 0.32 -1.17 8.73
CA THR A 53 1.16 0.03 8.88
C THR A 53 2.44 -0.03 8.04
N ASP A 54 3.12 1.13 7.95
CA ASP A 54 4.44 1.22 7.33
C ASP A 54 5.54 1.08 8.39
N ILE A 55 6.41 0.08 8.22
CA ILE A 55 7.52 -0.22 9.13
C ILE A 55 8.88 0.17 8.56
N SER A 56 8.95 1.03 7.53
CA SER A 56 10.22 1.46 6.93
C SER A 56 11.20 2.03 7.96
N PHE A 57 10.69 2.63 9.04
CA PHE A 57 11.50 3.16 10.14
C PHE A 57 12.23 2.09 10.98
N TRP A 58 11.93 0.81 10.78
CA TRP A 58 12.68 -0.30 11.42
C TRP A 58 14.03 -0.53 10.76
N PHE A 59 14.15 -0.17 9.48
CA PHE A 59 15.27 -0.53 8.62
C PHE A 59 16.15 0.68 8.32
N ASP A 60 17.45 0.42 8.20
CA ASP A 60 18.40 1.39 7.67
C ASP A 60 18.24 1.47 6.14
N PRO A 61 17.93 2.65 5.57
CA PRO A 61 17.78 2.80 4.13
C PRO A 61 19.02 2.43 3.30
N GLN A 62 20.22 2.46 3.89
CA GLN A 62 21.46 2.14 3.18
C GLN A 62 21.70 0.63 3.08
N THR A 63 21.42 -0.12 4.15
CA THR A 63 21.71 -1.56 4.22
C THR A 63 20.50 -2.41 3.84
N GLY A 64 19.29 -1.89 4.07
CA GLY A 64 18.03 -2.65 3.99
C GLY A 64 17.82 -3.62 5.14
N ASP A 65 18.65 -3.56 6.19
CA ASP A 65 18.53 -4.37 7.40
C ASP A 65 18.00 -3.55 8.58
N PRO A 66 17.44 -4.21 9.61
CA PRO A 66 17.02 -3.52 10.82
C PRO A 66 18.15 -2.68 11.42
N PHE A 67 17.81 -1.52 11.98
CA PHE A 67 18.80 -0.70 12.68
C PHE A 67 19.51 -1.50 13.78
N VAL A 68 20.82 -1.29 13.94
CA VAL A 68 21.61 -1.93 14.99
C VAL A 68 21.64 -1.04 16.24
N MET A 69 21.60 -1.64 17.41
CA MET A 69 21.80 -1.01 18.72
C MET A 69 22.85 -1.80 19.51
N GLU A 70 23.48 -1.14 20.46
CA GLU A 70 24.37 -1.82 21.42
C GLU A 70 23.53 -2.42 22.55
N ASP A 71 23.73 -3.71 22.84
CA ASP A 71 23.09 -4.35 24.00
C ASP A 71 23.64 -3.71 25.29
N PRO A 72 22.79 -3.15 26.16
CA PRO A 72 23.25 -2.47 27.38
C PRO A 72 23.92 -3.41 28.40
N ILE A 73 23.74 -4.72 28.27
CA ILE A 73 24.30 -5.74 29.16
C ILE A 73 25.59 -6.34 28.59
N THR A 74 25.58 -6.74 27.31
CA THR A 74 26.72 -7.44 26.70
C THR A 74 27.67 -6.52 25.93
N GLY A 75 27.22 -5.32 25.53
CA GLY A 75 27.96 -4.40 24.66
C GLY A 75 28.04 -4.86 23.21
N GLU A 76 27.35 -5.94 22.83
CA GLU A 76 27.38 -6.48 21.47
C GLU A 76 26.39 -5.74 20.55
N PRO A 77 26.70 -5.62 19.24
CA PRO A 77 25.77 -5.06 18.27
C PRO A 77 24.62 -6.04 18.01
N VAL A 78 23.40 -5.63 18.34
CA VAL A 78 22.17 -6.39 18.14
C VAL A 78 21.16 -5.60 17.31
N PHE A 79 20.28 -6.29 16.58
CA PHE A 79 19.21 -5.61 15.87
C PHE A 79 18.23 -4.94 16.84
N ARG A 80 17.74 -3.76 16.47
CA ARG A 80 16.71 -3.04 17.21
C ARG A 80 15.44 -3.88 17.25
N HIS A 81 14.95 -4.13 18.45
CA HIS A 81 13.70 -4.83 18.71
C HIS A 81 12.53 -3.83 18.69
N PRO A 82 11.65 -3.86 17.68
CA PRO A 82 10.47 -3.00 17.65
C PRO A 82 9.57 -3.30 18.85
N TYR A 83 9.10 -2.26 19.54
CA TYR A 83 8.27 -2.39 20.74
C TYR A 83 8.91 -3.16 21.90
N GLY A 84 10.23 -3.38 21.87
CA GLY A 84 10.93 -4.25 22.83
C GLY A 84 10.65 -5.74 22.66
N LEU A 85 10.06 -6.14 21.53
CA LEU A 85 9.73 -7.54 21.21
C LEU A 85 10.81 -8.18 20.34
N PRO A 86 11.06 -9.50 20.47
CA PRO A 86 11.94 -10.22 19.57
C PRO A 86 11.53 -10.03 18.10
N LEU A 87 12.54 -9.92 17.23
CA LEU A 87 12.34 -9.85 15.79
C LEU A 87 12.66 -11.23 15.18
N LEU A 88 11.71 -11.78 14.43
CA LEU A 88 11.87 -13.06 13.72
C LEU A 88 13.11 -13.01 12.80
N HIS A 89 13.86 -14.12 12.70
CA HIS A 89 15.09 -14.27 11.91
C HIS A 89 16.28 -13.39 12.35
N CYS A 90 16.21 -12.76 13.52
CA CYS A 90 17.38 -12.13 14.15
C CYS A 90 18.11 -13.13 15.06
N ASN A 91 19.44 -13.08 15.05
CA ASN A 91 20.24 -13.79 16.03
C ASN A 91 19.99 -13.16 17.41
N ILE A 92 19.24 -13.85 18.26
CA ILE A 92 19.11 -13.47 19.66
C ILE A 92 20.38 -13.97 20.38
N PRO A 93 21.16 -13.11 21.07
CA PRO A 93 22.39 -13.51 21.75
C PRO A 93 22.15 -14.41 22.98
N TYR A 94 20.93 -14.89 23.20
CA TYR A 94 20.57 -15.72 24.35
C TYR A 94 20.40 -17.18 23.93
N PRO A 95 21.42 -18.05 24.13
CA PRO A 95 21.42 -19.45 23.73
C PRO A 95 20.52 -20.36 24.59
N LYS A 96 19.43 -19.83 25.16
CA LYS A 96 18.58 -20.55 26.14
C LYS A 96 17.19 -20.92 25.63
N LEU A 97 16.83 -20.61 24.39
CA LEU A 97 15.66 -21.21 23.75
C LEU A 97 16.15 -22.11 22.62
N ASN A 98 15.51 -23.25 22.42
CA ASN A 98 15.66 -24.11 21.24
C ASN A 98 15.18 -23.38 19.98
N MET A 99 15.83 -22.28 19.62
CA MET A 99 15.47 -21.48 18.47
C MET A 99 16.02 -22.15 17.22
N SER A 100 15.20 -22.20 16.17
CA SER A 100 15.63 -22.62 14.85
C SER A 100 16.75 -21.69 14.35
N VAL A 101 17.71 -22.27 13.64
CA VAL A 101 18.73 -21.49 12.93
C VAL A 101 17.99 -20.55 11.96
N PRO A 102 18.25 -19.23 11.99
CA PRO A 102 17.57 -18.30 11.09
C PRO A 102 17.85 -18.69 9.62
N PRO A 103 16.87 -18.53 8.72
CA PRO A 103 17.04 -18.84 7.32
C PRO A 103 18.06 -17.92 6.66
N THR A 104 18.65 -18.38 5.54
CA THR A 104 19.62 -17.61 4.75
C THR A 104 19.06 -16.27 4.26
N ILE A 105 17.75 -16.21 4.02
CA ILE A 105 17.04 -14.99 3.62
C ILE A 105 16.06 -14.63 4.73
N PRO A 106 16.25 -13.49 5.42
CA PRO A 106 15.32 -13.07 6.45
C PRO A 106 14.00 -12.59 5.84
N TRP A 107 12.95 -12.51 6.66
CA TRP A 107 11.60 -12.26 6.15
C TRP A 107 11.45 -10.87 5.50
N TRP A 108 12.23 -9.88 5.94
CA TRP A 108 12.23 -8.52 5.38
C TRP A 108 12.90 -8.44 4.00
N ARG A 109 13.70 -9.44 3.62
CA ARG A 109 14.34 -9.55 2.29
C ARG A 109 13.67 -10.58 1.40
N ASP A 110 12.72 -11.35 1.93
CA ASP A 110 12.08 -12.43 1.20
C ASP A 110 11.00 -11.89 0.26
N GLY A 111 11.31 -11.90 -1.04
CA GLY A 111 10.41 -11.42 -2.09
C GLY A 111 9.15 -12.27 -2.28
N LYS A 112 9.08 -13.48 -1.69
CA LYS A 112 7.89 -14.35 -1.83
C LYS A 112 6.63 -13.75 -1.21
N TYR A 113 6.79 -12.87 -0.21
CA TYR A 113 5.69 -12.19 0.46
C TYR A 113 5.28 -10.89 -0.24
N GLN A 114 6.04 -10.43 -1.24
CA GLN A 114 5.77 -9.15 -1.89
C GLN A 114 4.57 -9.26 -2.84
N ILE A 115 3.55 -8.43 -2.61
CA ILE A 115 2.32 -8.40 -3.43
C ILE A 115 2.26 -7.20 -4.38
N GLY A 116 3.11 -6.19 -4.16
CA GLY A 116 3.18 -5.02 -5.03
C GLY A 116 4.04 -3.89 -4.47
N LEU A 117 3.76 -2.68 -4.95
CA LEU A 117 4.46 -1.45 -4.56
C LEU A 117 3.53 -0.53 -3.78
N LEU A 118 4.09 0.21 -2.82
CA LEU A 118 3.36 1.28 -2.15
C LEU A 118 3.42 2.51 -3.05
N THR A 119 2.27 3.12 -3.33
CA THR A 119 2.20 4.37 -4.11
C THR A 119 3.05 5.46 -3.47
N LYS A 120 3.76 6.23 -4.29
CA LYS A 120 4.49 7.42 -3.82
C LYS A 120 3.53 8.55 -3.50
N ASN A 121 2.46 8.67 -4.29
CA ASN A 121 1.50 9.74 -4.20
C ASN A 121 0.09 9.22 -4.46
N GLY A 122 -0.67 9.00 -3.39
CA GLY A 122 -2.10 8.73 -3.46
C GLY A 122 -2.88 10.04 -3.55
N ARG A 123 -3.78 10.15 -4.53
CA ARG A 123 -4.66 11.31 -4.71
C ARG A 123 -6.14 10.94 -4.56
N PRO A 124 -6.97 11.81 -3.96
CA PRO A 124 -8.40 11.59 -3.94
C PRO A 124 -8.98 11.78 -5.35
N LEU A 125 -9.91 10.92 -5.70
CA LEU A 125 -10.66 10.95 -6.95
C LEU A 125 -12.14 10.70 -6.64
N GLU A 126 -13.01 11.54 -7.19
CA GLU A 126 -14.45 11.31 -7.14
C GLU A 126 -14.89 10.63 -8.44
N ILE A 127 -15.71 9.59 -8.31
CA ILE A 127 -16.33 8.90 -9.43
C ILE A 127 -17.84 9.05 -9.29
N LEU A 128 -18.44 9.71 -10.27
CA LEU A 128 -19.89 9.91 -10.37
C LEU A 128 -20.46 8.96 -11.41
N ASN A 129 -21.32 8.05 -10.99
CA ASN A 129 -22.13 7.27 -11.92
C ASN A 129 -23.38 8.07 -12.28
N THR A 130 -23.53 8.42 -13.56
CA THR A 130 -24.68 9.21 -14.04
C THR A 130 -25.98 8.42 -14.14
N LEU A 131 -25.91 7.09 -14.24
CA LEU A 131 -27.10 6.25 -14.39
C LEU A 131 -27.93 6.19 -13.10
N ASN A 132 -27.26 6.19 -11.95
CA ASN A 132 -27.89 6.03 -10.63
C ASN A 132 -27.53 7.16 -9.66
N GLU A 133 -26.84 8.19 -10.13
CA GLU A 133 -26.35 9.36 -9.38
C GLU A 133 -25.44 9.03 -8.19
N SER A 134 -24.89 7.80 -8.12
CA SER A 134 -24.01 7.39 -7.02
C SER A 134 -22.65 8.06 -7.13
N ARG A 135 -22.19 8.67 -6.03
CA ARG A 135 -20.86 9.28 -5.91
C ARG A 135 -20.00 8.49 -4.96
N HIS A 136 -18.81 8.12 -5.42
CA HIS A 136 -17.83 7.44 -4.59
C HIS A 136 -16.52 8.19 -4.64
N ARG A 137 -15.98 8.50 -3.46
CA ARG A 137 -14.64 9.05 -3.31
C ARG A 137 -13.69 7.91 -3.00
N ILE A 138 -12.66 7.76 -3.82
CA ILE A 138 -11.60 6.77 -3.65
C ILE A 138 -10.24 7.46 -3.64
N ILE A 139 -9.24 6.82 -3.04
CA ILE A 139 -7.84 7.24 -3.14
C ILE A 139 -7.20 6.32 -4.18
N VAL A 140 -6.52 6.93 -5.15
CA VAL A 140 -5.88 6.23 -6.25
C VAL A 140 -4.40 6.57 -6.30
N PRO A 141 -3.53 5.59 -6.57
CA PRO A 141 -2.14 5.83 -6.95
C PRO A 141 -2.05 6.70 -8.21
N GLU A 142 -1.09 7.61 -8.24
CA GLU A 142 -0.80 8.41 -9.44
C GLU A 142 -0.16 7.56 -10.56
N GLU A 143 0.46 6.44 -10.19
CA GLU A 143 1.13 5.52 -11.11
C GLU A 143 0.15 4.59 -11.86
N GLU A 144 -1.11 4.50 -11.43
CA GLU A 144 -2.11 3.63 -12.05
C GLU A 144 -2.67 4.23 -13.34
N THR A 145 -2.86 3.37 -14.34
CA THR A 145 -3.66 3.67 -15.53
C THR A 145 -5.15 3.74 -15.18
N LEU A 146 -5.93 4.41 -16.02
CA LEU A 146 -7.37 4.49 -15.81
C LEU A 146 -8.06 3.11 -15.83
N ALA A 147 -7.52 2.14 -16.58
CA ALA A 147 -7.97 0.75 -16.54
C ALA A 147 -7.74 0.08 -15.17
N GLU A 148 -6.59 0.33 -14.53
CA GLU A 148 -6.31 -0.18 -13.18
C GLU A 148 -7.21 0.49 -12.14
N ILE A 149 -7.42 1.80 -12.26
CA ILE A 149 -8.38 2.55 -11.42
C ILE A 149 -9.81 2.00 -11.59
N ALA A 150 -10.23 1.69 -12.82
CA ALA A 150 -11.54 1.09 -13.09
C ALA A 150 -11.65 -0.31 -12.48
N SER A 151 -10.58 -1.12 -12.55
CA SER A 151 -10.51 -2.41 -11.87
C SER A 151 -10.64 -2.27 -10.35
N ARG A 152 -9.95 -1.30 -9.75
CA ARG A 152 -10.07 -0.94 -8.32
C ARG A 152 -11.49 -0.51 -7.94
N TYR A 153 -12.16 0.23 -8.83
CA TYR A 153 -13.54 0.69 -8.65
C TYR A 153 -14.59 -0.41 -8.82
N SER A 154 -14.23 -1.56 -9.41
CA SER A 154 -15.14 -2.69 -9.62
C SER A 154 -15.84 -3.19 -8.34
N ARG A 155 -15.24 -2.94 -7.17
CA ARG A 155 -15.83 -3.22 -5.85
C ARG A 155 -17.18 -2.52 -5.62
N TYR A 156 -17.38 -1.36 -6.24
CA TYR A 156 -18.64 -0.60 -6.18
C TYR A 156 -19.55 -0.89 -7.38
N ASN A 157 -18.95 -1.17 -8.54
CA ASN A 157 -19.68 -1.44 -9.77
C ASN A 157 -18.87 -2.38 -10.68
N SER A 158 -19.23 -3.66 -10.70
CA SER A 158 -18.54 -4.69 -11.48
C SER A 158 -18.56 -4.44 -12.99
N ALA A 159 -19.52 -3.66 -13.50
CA ALA A 159 -19.63 -3.30 -14.90
C ALA A 159 -18.81 -2.05 -15.28
N ALA A 160 -18.10 -1.41 -14.34
CA ALA A 160 -17.43 -0.13 -14.57
C ALA A 160 -16.35 -0.16 -15.67
N LEU A 161 -15.69 -1.32 -15.88
CA LEU A 161 -14.63 -1.46 -16.87
C LEU A 161 -15.18 -1.58 -18.31
N THR A 162 -16.28 -2.30 -18.49
CA THR A 162 -16.80 -2.67 -19.82
C THR A 162 -18.05 -1.89 -20.21
N GLY A 163 -18.97 -1.67 -19.27
CA GLY A 163 -20.30 -1.09 -19.51
C GLY A 163 -20.38 0.44 -19.45
N TYR A 164 -19.29 1.14 -19.11
CA TYR A 164 -19.28 2.60 -18.98
C TYR A 164 -18.18 3.24 -19.82
N ARG A 165 -18.43 4.47 -20.27
CA ARG A 165 -17.41 5.41 -20.76
C ARG A 165 -17.00 6.33 -19.62
N TRP A 166 -15.69 6.49 -19.45
CA TRP A 166 -15.10 7.34 -18.42
C TRP A 166 -14.84 8.72 -19.03
N LYS A 167 -15.39 9.77 -18.42
CA LYS A 167 -15.28 11.14 -18.92
C LYS A 167 -14.79 12.12 -17.87
N TYR A 168 -13.96 13.06 -18.26
CA TYR A 168 -13.56 14.20 -17.43
C TYR A 168 -13.88 15.50 -18.18
N LEU A 169 -14.64 16.40 -17.53
CA LEU A 169 -15.08 17.67 -18.12
C LEU A 169 -15.74 17.54 -19.51
N GLY A 170 -16.39 16.40 -19.79
CA GLY A 170 -17.10 16.13 -21.05
C GLY A 170 -16.29 15.35 -22.09
N GLU A 171 -14.97 15.27 -21.93
CA GLU A 171 -14.06 14.56 -22.83
C GLU A 171 -13.92 13.09 -22.45
N ASP A 172 -13.81 12.21 -23.45
CA ASP A 172 -13.57 10.78 -23.25
C ASP A 172 -12.12 10.53 -22.82
N LEU A 173 -11.94 9.74 -21.76
CA LEU A 173 -10.63 9.40 -21.23
C LEU A 173 -10.07 8.12 -21.86
N ASP A 174 -8.75 8.08 -22.01
CA ASP A 174 -8.02 6.91 -22.49
C ASP A 174 -7.71 5.96 -21.32
N MET A 175 -8.19 4.73 -21.44
CA MET A 175 -8.04 3.69 -20.42
C MET A 175 -6.59 3.24 -20.23
N ALA A 176 -5.74 3.38 -21.25
CA ALA A 176 -4.33 2.97 -21.19
C ALA A 176 -3.41 4.03 -20.55
N LYS A 177 -3.94 5.23 -20.29
CA LYS A 177 -3.19 6.37 -19.77
C LYS A 177 -3.43 6.59 -18.28
N THR A 178 -2.47 7.19 -17.59
CA THR A 178 -2.64 7.66 -16.21
C THR A 178 -3.60 8.85 -16.13
N LEU A 179 -3.95 9.28 -14.92
CA LEU A 179 -4.78 10.48 -14.73
C LEU A 179 -4.10 11.74 -15.29
N GLU A 180 -2.80 11.88 -15.05
CA GLU A 180 -2.02 13.03 -15.52
C GLU A 180 -1.91 13.06 -17.04
N GLU A 181 -1.65 11.90 -17.66
CA GLU A 181 -1.60 11.75 -19.13
C GLU A 181 -2.95 12.00 -19.81
N ASN A 182 -4.05 11.81 -19.08
CA ASN A 182 -5.41 12.18 -19.48
C ASN A 182 -5.74 13.66 -19.23
N GLY A 183 -4.79 14.47 -18.77
CA GLY A 183 -4.96 15.90 -18.52
C GLY A 183 -5.58 16.23 -17.16
N ILE A 184 -5.72 15.26 -16.26
CA ILE A 184 -6.25 15.45 -14.90
C ILE A 184 -5.07 15.70 -13.96
N LEU A 185 -4.58 16.94 -13.93
CA LEU A 185 -3.42 17.34 -13.13
C LEU A 185 -3.70 17.26 -11.61
N ASP A 186 -2.64 17.09 -10.82
CA ASP A 186 -2.69 17.16 -9.36
C ASP A 186 -2.24 18.54 -8.88
N GLU A 187 -3.18 19.37 -8.43
CA GLU A 187 -2.92 20.75 -8.00
C GLU A 187 -2.64 20.88 -6.50
N ARG A 188 -2.62 19.77 -5.74
CA ARG A 188 -2.49 19.80 -4.27
C ARG A 188 -1.21 20.49 -3.80
N GLU A 189 -0.10 20.33 -4.53
CA GLU A 189 1.14 21.04 -4.20
C GLU A 189 1.00 22.56 -4.34
N THR A 190 0.26 23.02 -5.35
CA THR A 190 -0.06 24.44 -5.54
C THR A 190 -0.92 24.95 -4.39
N TYR A 191 -1.96 24.21 -4.00
CA TYR A 191 -2.82 24.57 -2.86
C TYR A 191 -2.03 24.66 -1.56
N LEU A 192 -1.11 23.71 -1.30
CA LEU A 192 -0.21 23.74 -0.15
C LEU A 192 0.67 24.98 -0.15
N ARG A 193 1.31 25.31 -1.28
CA ARG A 193 2.17 26.51 -1.40
C ARG A 193 1.41 27.81 -1.18
N LEU A 194 0.13 27.85 -1.56
CA LEU A 194 -0.76 29.00 -1.33
C LEU A 194 -1.39 29.01 0.07
N ASN A 195 -1.08 28.01 0.91
CA ASN A 195 -1.66 27.83 2.24
C ASN A 195 -3.19 27.82 2.22
N TRP A 196 -3.76 27.17 1.20
CA TRP A 196 -5.21 27.04 1.02
C TRP A 196 -5.77 25.97 1.96
N PRO A 197 -6.93 26.18 2.62
CA PRO A 197 -7.52 25.19 3.52
C PRO A 197 -7.78 23.84 2.84
N GLU A 198 -7.31 22.74 3.43
CA GLU A 198 -7.45 21.38 2.86
C GLU A 198 -8.90 20.96 2.63
N CYS A 199 -9.84 21.46 3.44
CA CYS A 199 -11.27 21.20 3.28
C CYS A 199 -11.85 21.75 1.97
N ASP A 200 -11.18 22.75 1.37
CA ASP A 200 -11.63 23.46 0.17
C ASP A 200 -10.83 23.05 -1.07
N TRP A 201 -9.95 22.05 -0.95
CA TRP A 201 -9.19 21.55 -2.09
C TRP A 201 -10.13 20.90 -3.10
N TYR A 202 -9.95 21.27 -4.37
CA TYR A 202 -10.67 20.64 -5.46
C TYR A 202 -10.30 19.16 -5.57
N VAL A 203 -11.32 18.32 -5.66
CA VAL A 203 -11.17 16.88 -5.95
C VAL A 203 -11.69 16.66 -7.37
N PRO A 204 -10.86 16.12 -8.28
CA PRO A 204 -11.30 15.83 -9.63
C PRO A 204 -12.43 14.80 -9.62
N CYS A 205 -13.46 15.05 -10.43
CA CYS A 205 -14.61 14.17 -10.58
C CYS A 205 -14.64 13.57 -11.99
N ILE A 206 -14.50 12.24 -12.07
CA ILE A 206 -14.72 11.48 -13.31
C ILE A 206 -16.16 11.01 -13.37
N THR A 207 -16.77 11.19 -14.53
CA THR A 207 -18.16 10.85 -14.79
C THR A 207 -18.22 9.55 -15.58
N LEU A 208 -18.98 8.57 -15.06
CA LEU A 208 -19.28 7.33 -15.77
C LEU A 208 -20.59 7.49 -16.52
N ILE A 209 -20.54 7.28 -17.83
CA ILE A 209 -21.70 7.31 -18.74
C ILE A 209 -21.95 5.89 -19.22
N TRP A 210 -23.15 5.36 -18.97
CA TRP A 210 -23.53 4.02 -19.44
C TRP A 210 -23.41 3.94 -20.95
N LYS A 211 -22.78 2.88 -21.46
CA LYS A 211 -22.80 2.56 -22.88
C LYS A 211 -24.17 1.94 -23.16
N ASP A 212 -25.05 2.64 -23.86
CA ASP A 212 -26.23 2.03 -24.47
C ASP A 212 -25.78 1.08 -25.59
N GLU A 213 -25.27 -0.08 -25.21
CA GLU A 213 -25.09 -1.21 -26.12
C GLU A 213 -26.39 -2.03 -26.07
N LEU A 214 -27.36 -1.61 -26.88
CA LEU A 214 -28.30 -2.56 -27.48
C LEU A 214 -27.45 -3.53 -28.31
N ILE A 215 -27.22 -4.73 -27.78
CA ILE A 215 -26.79 -5.89 -28.57
C ILE A 215 -27.86 -6.17 -29.62
#